data_AF-A0A9P9T503-F1
#
_entry.id   AF-A0A9P9T503-F1
#
_cell.length_a   1.000
_cell.length_b   1.000
_cell.length_c   1.000
_cell.angle_alpha   90.00
_cell.angle_beta   90.00
_cell.angle_gamma   90.00
#
_symmetry.space_group_name_H-M   'P 1'
#
loop_
_entity.id
_entity.type
_entity.pdbx_description
1 polymer ?
#
loop_
_entity_poly.entity_id
_entity_poly.type
_entity_poly.pdbx_seq_one_letter_code
_entity_poly.pdbx_strand_id
1 'polypeptide(L)'
;MNAKIVFPQNGLEELDTILGFRTNAHRDVVLISLDFEVKRDFPNKNMWNAITEVGASMLDTRNLSDPRSIHLRTRHFTVGGQRRFTISVANSTLDCRSIWLARSMRGVRFEEVKRVVGIPDTTYIARDLPGVNFRLEALLNLLLCPSKNTHLAGNDANYALRAPLILAYYGLRSCYPSPNVVLTLESFKILGQEPRPDTTQRNAHFRTPKPRSEYFDIDRVDEEGIFAILN
;
A
#
# COMPACT_ATOMS: atom_id res chain seq x y z
N MET A 1 5.91 -26.43 7.43
CA MET A 1 5.68 -26.57 5.97
C MET A 1 5.89 -25.19 5.35
N ASN A 2 6.91 -25.01 4.50
CA ASN A 2 7.13 -23.73 3.83
C ASN A 2 6.14 -23.60 2.67
N ALA A 3 5.16 -22.72 2.79
CA ALA A 3 4.25 -22.43 1.68
C ALA A 3 5.06 -21.75 0.57
N LYS A 4 5.27 -22.45 -0.56
CA LYS A 4 5.87 -21.85 -1.75
C LYS A 4 4.85 -20.86 -2.34
N ILE A 5 5.24 -19.59 -2.46
CA ILE A 5 4.45 -18.59 -3.17
C ILE A 5 4.50 -18.96 -4.65
N VAL A 6 3.34 -19.26 -5.24
CA VAL A 6 3.19 -19.51 -6.67
C VAL A 6 2.43 -18.33 -7.25
N PHE A 7 3.06 -17.59 -8.15
CA PHE A 7 2.42 -16.49 -8.87
C PHE A 7 1.63 -17.08 -10.05
N PRO A 8 0.35 -16.72 -10.23
CA PRO A 8 -0.44 -17.17 -11.36
C PRO A 8 0.03 -16.50 -12.66
N GLN A 9 -0.34 -17.09 -13.80
CA GLN A 9 -0.01 -16.55 -15.12
C GLN A 9 -0.80 -15.29 -15.46
N ASN A 10 -1.80 -14.92 -14.67
CA ASN A 10 -2.66 -13.77 -14.91
C ASN A 10 -2.85 -13.01 -13.58
N GLY A 11 -2.55 -11.72 -13.58
CA GLY A 11 -2.62 -10.87 -12.39
C GLY A 11 -4.05 -10.68 -11.90
N LEU A 12 -5.04 -10.63 -12.79
CA LEU A 12 -6.45 -10.61 -12.39
C LEU A 12 -6.87 -11.92 -11.72
N GLU A 13 -6.38 -13.06 -12.19
CA GLU A 13 -6.62 -14.35 -11.52
C GLU A 13 -5.96 -14.42 -10.13
N GLU A 14 -4.80 -13.77 -9.95
CA GLU A 14 -4.18 -13.61 -8.62
C GLU A 14 -5.11 -12.84 -7.69
N LEU A 15 -5.58 -11.69 -8.15
CA LEU A 15 -6.41 -10.80 -7.35
C LEU A 15 -7.76 -11.45 -7.00
N ASP A 16 -8.36 -12.15 -7.97
CA ASP A 16 -9.53 -12.99 -7.79
C ASP A 16 -9.31 -14.10 -6.72
N THR A 17 -8.17 -14.79 -6.79
CA THR A 17 -7.79 -15.85 -5.82
C THR A 17 -7.55 -15.28 -4.42
N ILE A 18 -6.89 -14.12 -4.31
CA ILE A 18 -6.64 -13.42 -3.05
C ILE A 18 -7.97 -13.04 -2.40
N LEU A 19 -8.90 -12.47 -3.18
CA LEU A 19 -10.20 -11.97 -2.71
C LEU A 19 -11.24 -13.09 -2.51
N GLY A 20 -11.03 -14.26 -3.10
CA GLY A 20 -11.88 -15.43 -2.93
C GLY A 20 -13.18 -15.40 -3.74
N PHE A 21 -13.24 -14.63 -4.84
CA PHE A 21 -14.49 -14.52 -5.62
C PHE A 21 -14.87 -15.84 -6.31
N ARG A 22 -13.89 -16.60 -6.85
CA ARG A 22 -14.13 -17.96 -7.42
C ARG A 22 -14.88 -18.91 -6.51
N THR A 23 -14.58 -18.88 -5.22
CA THR A 23 -15.14 -19.83 -4.25
C THR A 23 -16.47 -19.40 -3.66
N ASN A 24 -17.01 -18.23 -4.06
CA ASN A 24 -18.14 -17.56 -3.40
C ASN A 24 -17.95 -17.40 -1.87
N ALA A 25 -16.70 -17.48 -1.41
CA ALA A 25 -16.29 -17.39 -0.02
C ALA A 25 -15.34 -16.19 0.06
N HIS A 26 -15.93 -15.01 0.21
CA HIS A 26 -15.19 -13.76 0.32
C HIS A 26 -14.13 -13.90 1.40
N ARG A 27 -12.90 -13.54 1.05
CA ARG A 27 -11.79 -13.57 1.99
C ARG A 27 -11.58 -12.19 2.57
N ASP A 28 -11.48 -12.19 3.89
CA ASP A 28 -10.99 -11.06 4.66
C ASP A 28 -9.49 -10.93 4.42
N VAL A 29 -9.10 -9.87 3.71
CA VAL A 29 -7.72 -9.56 3.38
C VAL A 29 -7.42 -8.10 3.70
N VAL A 30 -6.15 -7.84 3.98
CA VAL A 30 -5.62 -6.48 4.08
C VAL A 30 -4.68 -6.30 2.89
N LEU A 31 -5.08 -5.44 1.96
CA LEU A 31 -4.26 -5.06 0.82
C LEU A 31 -3.34 -3.92 1.25
N ILE A 32 -2.05 -4.06 1.00
CA ILE A 32 -1.04 -3.06 1.34
C ILE A 32 -0.25 -2.78 0.06
N SER A 33 -0.12 -1.49 -0.24
CA SER A 33 0.76 -1.01 -1.30
C SER A 33 1.88 -0.20 -0.66
N LEU A 34 3.11 -0.45 -1.10
CA LEU A 34 4.31 0.24 -0.66
C LEU A 34 4.97 0.86 -1.88
N ASP A 35 5.46 2.08 -1.72
CA ASP A 35 6.30 2.73 -2.71
C ASP A 35 7.51 3.37 -2.05
N PHE A 36 8.62 3.42 -2.77
CA PHE A 36 9.91 3.85 -2.26
C PHE A 36 10.54 4.83 -3.23
N GLU A 37 10.75 6.07 -2.78
CA GLU A 37 11.49 7.06 -3.56
C GLU A 37 12.96 7.05 -3.15
N VAL A 38 13.85 6.98 -4.14
CA VAL A 38 15.30 6.95 -3.96
C VAL A 38 15.91 8.24 -4.49
N LYS A 39 16.91 8.77 -3.79
CA LYS A 39 17.63 9.97 -4.23
C LYS A 39 18.34 9.72 -5.57
N ARG A 40 17.87 10.40 -6.64
CA ARG A 40 18.37 10.19 -8.02
C ARG A 40 19.81 10.67 -8.24
N ASP A 41 20.34 11.52 -7.36
CA ASP A 41 21.65 12.16 -7.55
C ASP A 41 22.85 11.23 -7.29
N PHE A 42 22.65 10.04 -6.71
CA PHE A 42 23.75 9.10 -6.41
C PHE A 42 23.35 7.65 -6.72
N PRO A 43 23.35 7.24 -8.00
CA PRO A 43 22.98 5.88 -8.40
C PRO A 43 24.16 4.93 -8.16
N ASN A 44 24.43 4.56 -6.91
CA ASN A 44 25.32 3.43 -6.63
C ASN A 44 24.49 2.18 -6.30
N LYS A 45 24.79 1.05 -6.93
CA LYS A 45 23.94 -0.16 -6.96
C LYS A 45 23.64 -0.80 -5.58
N ASN A 46 24.30 -0.36 -4.51
CA ASN A 46 24.14 -0.87 -3.15
C ASN A 46 23.44 0.12 -2.18
N MET A 47 22.78 1.16 -2.68
CA MET A 47 22.26 2.27 -1.85
C MET A 47 20.80 2.12 -1.41
N TRP A 48 20.44 1.00 -0.77
CA TRP A 48 19.20 0.94 0.03
C TRP A 48 19.15 2.05 1.10
N ASN A 49 20.33 2.54 1.53
CA ASN A 49 20.50 3.69 2.42
C ASN A 49 20.08 5.05 1.81
N ALA A 50 19.66 5.09 0.54
CA ALA A 50 19.28 6.30 -0.18
C ALA A 50 17.77 6.46 -0.41
N ILE A 51 16.95 5.61 0.21
CA ILE A 51 15.50 5.81 0.27
C ILE A 51 15.23 7.14 0.97
N THR A 52 14.68 8.10 0.23
CA THR A 52 14.34 9.45 0.71
C THR A 52 12.90 9.55 1.19
N GLU A 53 12.00 8.73 0.65
CA GLU A 53 10.62 8.66 1.13
C GLU A 53 10.13 7.21 1.05
N VAL A 54 9.37 6.79 2.07
CA VAL A 54 8.59 5.54 2.04
C VAL A 54 7.12 5.92 2.08
N GLY A 55 6.38 5.44 1.09
CA GLY A 55 4.94 5.51 0.98
C GLY A 55 4.28 4.20 1.37
N ALA A 56 3.19 4.26 2.13
CA ALA A 56 2.34 3.12 2.37
C ALA A 56 0.87 3.49 2.24
N SER A 57 0.09 2.61 1.62
CA SER A 57 -1.37 2.69 1.54
C SER A 57 -1.97 1.33 1.87
N MET A 58 -3.13 1.33 2.53
CA MET A 58 -3.76 0.11 3.03
C MET A 58 -5.27 0.11 2.78
N LEU A 59 -5.82 -1.04 2.45
CA LEU A 59 -7.24 -1.34 2.37
C LEU A 59 -7.55 -2.60 3.18
N ASP A 60 -8.41 -2.46 4.18
CA ASP A 60 -8.89 -3.57 5.00
C ASP A 60 -10.28 -4.03 4.50
N THR A 61 -10.38 -5.25 3.98
CA THR A 61 -11.60 -5.75 3.35
C THR A 61 -12.60 -6.38 4.30
N ARG A 62 -12.24 -6.56 5.59
CA ARG A 62 -13.05 -7.25 6.62
C ARG A 62 -14.45 -6.69 6.81
N ASN A 63 -14.65 -5.42 6.47
CA ASN A 63 -15.93 -4.73 6.61
C ASN A 63 -16.63 -4.42 5.27
N LEU A 64 -16.17 -4.98 4.15
CA LEU A 64 -16.79 -4.74 2.84
C LEU A 64 -18.16 -5.39 2.70
N SER A 65 -18.45 -6.41 3.50
CA SER A 65 -19.77 -7.06 3.53
C SER A 65 -20.85 -6.19 4.16
N ASP A 66 -20.48 -5.19 4.98
CA ASP A 66 -21.42 -4.20 5.48
C ASP A 66 -21.44 -2.99 4.55
N PRO A 67 -22.49 -2.80 3.74
CA PRO A 67 -22.61 -1.66 2.84
C PRO A 67 -22.64 -0.31 3.59
N ARG A 68 -22.87 -0.30 4.91
CA ARG A 68 -22.76 0.89 5.77
C ARG A 68 -21.33 1.13 6.28
N SER A 69 -20.49 0.12 6.25
CA SER A 69 -19.10 0.17 6.73
C SER A 69 -18.07 0.31 5.60
N ILE A 70 -18.48 0.84 4.44
CA ILE A 70 -17.56 1.22 3.35
C ILE A 70 -16.76 2.49 3.73
N HIS A 71 -16.21 2.52 4.95
CA HIS A 71 -15.17 3.44 5.36
C HIS A 71 -13.84 2.78 5.10
N LEU A 72 -13.38 2.89 3.84
CA LEU A 72 -12.01 2.52 3.55
C LEU A 72 -11.06 3.49 4.23
N ARG A 73 -10.39 2.98 5.24
CA ARG A 73 -9.30 3.68 5.90
C ARG A 73 -8.02 3.51 5.08
N THR A 74 -7.95 4.21 3.97
CA THR A 74 -6.69 4.39 3.25
C THR A 74 -5.84 5.37 4.01
N ARG A 75 -4.87 4.83 4.74
CA ARG A 75 -3.92 5.61 5.52
C ARG A 75 -2.66 5.80 4.70
N HIS A 76 -2.22 7.05 4.67
CA HIS A 76 -1.10 7.47 3.86
C HIS A 76 0.00 7.89 4.81
N PHE A 77 1.12 7.20 4.73
CA PHE A 77 2.30 7.55 5.50
C PHE A 77 3.40 7.90 4.52
N THR A 78 4.05 9.03 4.78
CA THR A 78 5.30 9.41 4.12
C THR A 78 6.34 9.50 5.23
N VAL A 79 7.28 8.57 5.24
CA VAL A 79 8.41 8.67 6.15
C VAL A 79 9.54 9.37 5.40
N GLY A 80 9.79 10.62 5.76
CA GLY A 80 10.94 11.36 5.25
C GLY A 80 12.23 10.69 5.70
N GLY A 81 13.15 10.50 4.76
CA GLY A 81 14.40 9.76 4.91
C GLY A 81 15.28 10.32 6.02
N GLN A 82 15.08 9.85 7.25
CA GLN A 82 16.17 9.80 8.21
C GLN A 82 17.19 8.78 7.71
N ARG A 83 18.47 9.13 7.76
CA ARG A 83 19.65 8.37 7.32
C ARG A 83 19.82 6.97 7.99
N ARG A 84 18.79 6.40 8.61
CA ARG A 84 18.87 5.18 9.44
C ARG A 84 17.73 4.18 9.18
N PHE A 85 17.22 4.08 7.95
CA PHE A 85 16.60 2.82 7.54
C PHE A 85 17.69 1.79 7.27
N THR A 86 18.30 1.27 8.34
CA THR A 86 19.24 0.14 8.23
C THR A 86 18.40 -1.12 8.04
N ILE A 87 17.99 -1.39 6.80
CA ILE A 87 17.38 -2.67 6.44
C ILE A 87 18.52 -3.69 6.46
N SER A 88 18.65 -4.46 7.53
CA SER A 88 19.60 -5.56 7.58
C SER A 88 19.07 -6.69 6.71
N VAL A 89 19.55 -6.77 5.46
CA VAL A 89 19.18 -7.82 4.47
C VAL A 89 20.00 -9.10 4.67
N ALA A 90 20.70 -9.23 5.79
CA ALA A 90 21.45 -10.44 6.11
C ALA A 90 20.49 -11.53 6.63
N ASN A 91 19.92 -12.28 5.69
CA ASN A 91 19.21 -13.57 5.84
C ASN A 91 17.67 -13.53 5.99
N SER A 92 17.00 -13.61 4.83
CA SER A 92 15.72 -14.32 4.58
C SER A 92 14.41 -13.88 5.25
N THR A 93 14.38 -12.79 6.00
CA THR A 93 13.13 -12.11 6.36
C THR A 93 13.41 -10.62 6.32
N LEU A 94 12.62 -9.85 5.57
CA LEU A 94 12.56 -8.39 5.73
C LEU A 94 12.52 -8.08 7.23
N ASP A 95 13.62 -7.61 7.82
CA ASP A 95 13.69 -7.32 9.25
C ASP A 95 12.65 -6.24 9.56
N CYS A 96 11.58 -6.67 10.24
CA CYS A 96 10.36 -5.92 10.49
C CYS A 96 10.54 -4.75 11.46
N ARG A 97 11.76 -4.23 11.64
CA ARG A 97 12.01 -3.06 12.49
C ARG A 97 11.71 -1.74 11.78
N SER A 98 11.83 -1.69 10.45
CA SER A 98 11.20 -0.61 9.64
C SER A 98 9.67 -0.76 9.60
N ILE A 99 9.17 -1.99 9.75
CA ILE A 99 7.75 -2.34 9.93
C ILE A 99 7.25 -1.88 11.33
N TRP A 100 8.14 -1.56 12.27
CA TRP A 100 7.79 -0.94 13.55
C TRP A 100 7.26 0.49 13.37
N LEU A 101 7.68 1.22 12.33
CA LEU A 101 7.05 2.51 11.99
C LEU A 101 5.60 2.33 11.49
N ALA A 102 5.27 1.12 11.02
CA ALA A 102 3.91 0.71 10.71
C ALA A 102 3.09 0.31 11.96
N ARG A 103 3.69 0.19 13.16
CA ARG A 103 2.93 0.05 14.43
C ARG A 103 2.05 1.29 14.72
N SER A 104 2.36 2.44 14.12
CA SER A 104 1.52 3.64 14.21
C SER A 104 0.40 3.71 13.16
N MET A 105 0.13 2.64 12.38
CA MET A 105 -1.09 2.54 11.57
C MET A 105 -2.33 2.32 12.46
N ARG A 106 -2.63 3.29 13.35
CA ARG A 106 -3.62 3.29 14.46
C ARG A 106 -4.87 2.43 14.21
N GLY A 107 -4.81 1.11 14.39
CA GLY A 107 -5.98 0.22 14.28
C GLY A 107 -5.80 -1.07 13.48
N VAL A 108 -4.71 -1.27 12.74
CA VAL A 108 -4.35 -2.62 12.24
C VAL A 108 -3.05 -3.02 12.92
N ARG A 109 -3.13 -4.00 13.82
CA ARG A 109 -1.95 -4.62 14.43
C ARG A 109 -1.38 -5.58 13.40
N PHE A 110 -0.15 -5.36 12.93
CA PHE A 110 0.49 -6.28 11.99
C PHE A 110 0.62 -7.69 12.57
N GLU A 111 0.63 -7.82 13.91
CA GLU A 111 0.54 -9.08 14.62
C GLU A 111 -0.76 -9.86 14.31
N GLU A 112 -1.81 -9.20 13.84
CA GLU A 112 -3.05 -9.83 13.34
C GLU A 112 -2.92 -10.34 11.90
N VAL A 113 -1.94 -9.83 11.13
CA VAL A 113 -1.68 -10.28 9.76
C VAL A 113 -0.87 -11.58 9.81
N LYS A 114 -1.58 -12.69 9.98
CA LYS A 114 -0.98 -14.02 10.15
C LYS A 114 -0.18 -14.51 8.94
N ARG A 115 -0.53 -14.04 7.73
CA ARG A 115 0.00 -14.59 6.48
C ARG A 115 -0.09 -13.60 5.33
N VAL A 116 0.99 -13.48 4.56
CA VAL A 116 0.99 -12.88 3.22
C VAL A 116 0.43 -13.90 2.24
N VAL A 117 -0.65 -13.55 1.54
CA VAL A 117 -1.39 -14.45 0.64
C VAL A 117 -1.00 -14.27 -0.84
N GLY A 118 -0.42 -13.13 -1.22
CA GLY A 118 0.03 -12.82 -2.57
C GLY A 118 0.68 -11.43 -2.62
N ILE A 119 1.29 -11.09 -3.77
CA ILE A 119 1.91 -9.79 -4.02
C ILE A 119 1.47 -9.34 -5.42
N PRO A 120 0.26 -8.78 -5.54
CA PRO A 120 -0.27 -8.38 -6.83
C PRO A 120 0.56 -7.22 -7.40
N ASP A 121 1.14 -7.41 -8.58
CA ASP A 121 1.83 -6.37 -9.33
C ASP A 121 0.81 -5.63 -10.22
N THR A 122 0.60 -4.34 -9.96
CA THR A 122 -0.36 -3.52 -10.70
C THR A 122 -0.04 -3.42 -12.19
N THR A 123 1.22 -3.37 -12.59
CA THR A 123 1.63 -3.37 -14.00
C THR A 123 1.34 -4.72 -14.63
N TYR A 124 1.52 -5.81 -13.90
CA TYR A 124 1.16 -7.15 -14.36
C TYR A 124 -0.35 -7.30 -14.56
N ILE A 125 -1.15 -6.91 -13.57
CA ILE A 125 -2.63 -6.91 -13.68
C ILE A 125 -3.09 -6.04 -14.85
N ALA A 126 -2.49 -4.86 -15.02
CA ALA A 126 -2.83 -3.95 -16.11
C ALA A 126 -2.47 -4.50 -17.49
N ARG A 127 -1.55 -5.47 -17.60
CA ARG A 127 -1.24 -6.08 -18.89
C ARG A 127 -2.39 -6.98 -19.38
N ASP A 128 -3.14 -7.59 -18.47
CA ASP A 128 -4.18 -8.58 -18.81
C ASP A 128 -5.46 -7.96 -19.38
N LEU A 129 -5.67 -6.64 -19.24
CA LEU A 129 -6.86 -5.96 -19.77
C LEU A 129 -6.59 -5.35 -21.16
N PRO A 130 -5.79 -4.28 -21.29
CA PRO A 130 -5.44 -3.65 -22.58
C PRO A 130 -4.28 -4.30 -23.35
N GLY A 131 -3.55 -5.29 -22.83
CA GLY A 131 -2.42 -5.92 -23.52
C GLY A 131 -1.16 -5.04 -23.65
N VAL A 132 -1.09 -3.93 -22.91
CA VAL A 132 -0.02 -2.93 -23.02
C VAL A 132 0.62 -2.69 -21.65
N ASN A 133 1.92 -2.38 -21.63
CA ASN A 133 2.61 -1.95 -20.41
C ASN A 133 2.35 -0.46 -20.17
N PHE A 134 1.81 -0.12 -19.00
CA PHE A 134 1.54 1.26 -18.62
C PHE A 134 2.53 1.74 -17.57
N ARG A 135 2.96 3.01 -17.70
CA ARG A 135 3.42 3.78 -16.54
C ARG A 135 2.23 4.03 -15.63
N LEU A 136 2.46 4.11 -14.31
CA LEU A 136 1.38 4.30 -13.33
C LEU A 136 0.48 5.49 -13.70
N GLU A 137 1.05 6.66 -14.02
CA GLU A 137 0.28 7.84 -14.44
C GLU A 137 -0.62 7.60 -15.66
N ALA A 138 -0.10 6.94 -16.70
CA ALA A 138 -0.89 6.60 -17.89
C ALA A 138 -2.03 5.63 -17.57
N LEU A 139 -1.77 4.66 -16.68
CA LEU A 139 -2.79 3.73 -16.20
C LEU A 139 -3.87 4.46 -15.41
N LEU A 140 -3.51 5.37 -14.51
CA LEU A 140 -4.49 6.14 -13.72
C LEU A 140 -5.38 6.99 -14.62
N ASN A 141 -4.81 7.63 -15.63
CA ASN A 141 -5.57 8.41 -16.61
C ASN A 141 -6.56 7.53 -17.40
N LEU A 142 -6.11 6.35 -17.85
CA LEU A 142 -6.97 5.38 -18.53
C LEU A 142 -8.14 4.92 -17.64
N LEU A 143 -7.87 4.70 -16.35
CA LEU A 143 -8.85 4.25 -15.35
C LEU A 143 -9.75 5.38 -14.82
N LEU A 144 -9.55 6.61 -15.30
CA LEU A 144 -10.20 7.82 -14.79
C LEU A 144 -10.02 7.96 -13.26
N CYS A 145 -8.88 7.53 -12.74
CA CYS A 145 -8.52 7.66 -11.33
C CYS A 145 -7.95 9.06 -11.08
N PRO A 146 -8.60 9.91 -10.27
CA PRO A 146 -8.07 11.23 -9.95
C PRO A 146 -6.70 11.11 -9.29
N SER A 147 -5.69 11.67 -9.94
CA SER A 147 -4.32 11.70 -9.44
C SER A 147 -3.75 13.12 -9.52
N LYS A 148 -2.94 13.48 -8.53
CA LYS A 148 -2.24 14.75 -8.40
C LYS A 148 -0.92 14.52 -7.69
N ASN A 149 0.11 15.28 -8.03
CA ASN A 149 1.41 15.23 -7.36
C ASN A 149 1.98 13.78 -7.30
N THR A 150 2.05 13.13 -8.47
CA THR A 150 2.82 11.89 -8.66
C THR A 150 4.30 12.15 -8.38
N HIS A 151 5.09 11.09 -8.14
CA HIS A 151 6.48 11.17 -7.65
C HIS A 151 6.62 11.55 -6.18
N LEU A 152 5.58 11.28 -5.40
CA LEU A 152 5.63 11.33 -3.94
C LEU A 152 5.27 9.95 -3.45
N ALA A 153 6.16 9.29 -2.71
CA ALA A 153 6.02 7.87 -2.39
C ALA A 153 4.65 7.55 -1.77
N GLY A 154 4.17 8.42 -0.86
CA GLY A 154 2.87 8.26 -0.24
C GLY A 154 1.69 8.30 -1.23
N ASN A 155 1.74 9.20 -2.21
CA ASN A 155 0.71 9.30 -3.24
C ASN A 155 0.80 8.13 -4.20
N ASP A 156 2.00 7.76 -4.63
CA ASP A 156 2.23 6.68 -5.59
C ASP A 156 1.85 5.32 -5.00
N ALA A 157 2.19 5.04 -3.73
CA ALA A 157 1.69 3.87 -3.01
C ALA A 157 0.16 3.80 -3.00
N ASN A 158 -0.51 4.93 -2.80
CA ASN A 158 -1.97 4.98 -2.82
C ASN A 158 -2.55 4.75 -4.22
N TYR A 159 -1.98 5.38 -5.24
CA TYR A 159 -2.42 5.18 -6.62
C TYR A 159 -2.16 3.74 -7.08
N ALA A 160 -1.03 3.17 -6.69
CA ALA A 160 -0.70 1.77 -6.91
C ALA A 160 -1.65 0.82 -6.18
N LEU A 161 -2.26 1.21 -5.05
CA LEU A 161 -3.34 0.45 -4.41
C LEU A 161 -4.69 0.61 -5.15
N ARG A 162 -5.02 1.81 -5.61
CA ARG A 162 -6.32 2.10 -6.24
C ARG A 162 -6.46 1.52 -7.63
N ALA A 163 -5.41 1.62 -8.44
CA ALA A 163 -5.40 1.07 -9.79
C ALA A 163 -5.85 -0.41 -9.86
N PRO A 164 -5.30 -1.37 -9.07
CA PRO A 164 -5.73 -2.76 -9.11
C PRO A 164 -7.18 -2.96 -8.63
N LEU A 165 -7.73 -2.09 -7.79
CA LEU A 165 -9.14 -2.15 -7.40
C LEU A 165 -10.06 -1.82 -8.58
N ILE A 166 -9.73 -0.78 -9.35
CA ILE A 166 -10.49 -0.42 -10.56
C ILE A 166 -10.30 -1.47 -11.65
N LEU A 167 -9.08 -2.04 -11.79
CA LEU A 167 -8.81 -3.14 -12.72
C LEU A 167 -9.61 -4.39 -12.35
N ALA A 168 -9.69 -4.75 -11.07
CA ALA A 168 -10.57 -5.84 -10.59
C ALA A 168 -12.02 -5.60 -10.99
N TYR A 169 -12.53 -4.38 -10.84
CA TYR A 169 -13.88 -4.05 -11.29
C TYR A 169 -14.05 -4.34 -12.78
N TYR A 170 -13.23 -3.76 -13.65
CA TYR A 170 -13.41 -3.93 -15.10
C TYR A 170 -13.14 -5.36 -15.58
N GLY A 171 -12.18 -6.06 -14.97
CA GLY A 171 -11.80 -7.41 -15.39
C GLY A 171 -12.67 -8.53 -14.83
N LEU A 172 -13.24 -8.37 -13.63
CA LEU A 172 -13.94 -9.46 -12.94
C LEU A 172 -15.46 -9.28 -12.90
N ARG A 173 -16.00 -8.07 -13.14
CA ARG A 173 -17.43 -7.77 -12.97
C ARG A 173 -18.37 -8.62 -13.81
N SER A 174 -17.99 -8.99 -15.03
CA SER A 174 -18.79 -9.86 -15.92
C SER A 174 -18.66 -11.35 -15.58
N CYS A 175 -17.59 -11.74 -14.89
CA CYS A 175 -17.32 -13.15 -14.53
C CYS A 175 -18.17 -13.63 -13.35
N TYR A 176 -18.69 -12.70 -12.54
CA TYR A 176 -19.37 -13.02 -11.28
C TYR A 176 -20.78 -12.42 -11.22
N PRO A 177 -21.84 -13.23 -11.38
CA PRO A 177 -23.22 -12.74 -11.23
C PRO A 177 -23.65 -12.60 -9.77
N SER A 178 -22.86 -13.08 -8.81
CA SER A 178 -23.18 -13.03 -7.38
C SER A 178 -23.35 -11.57 -6.91
N PRO A 179 -24.52 -11.20 -6.34
CA PRO A 179 -24.78 -9.82 -5.89
C PRO A 179 -23.72 -9.29 -4.91
N ASN A 180 -23.20 -10.12 -4.01
CA ASN A 180 -22.20 -9.72 -3.02
C ASN A 180 -20.84 -9.38 -3.66
N VAL A 181 -20.42 -10.18 -4.64
CA VAL A 181 -19.18 -9.92 -5.41
C VAL A 181 -19.36 -8.64 -6.22
N VAL A 182 -20.51 -8.48 -6.88
CA VAL A 182 -20.83 -7.26 -7.63
C VAL A 182 -20.77 -6.02 -6.75
N LEU A 183 -21.40 -6.03 -5.58
CA LEU A 183 -21.37 -4.90 -4.64
C LEU A 183 -19.93 -4.58 -4.17
N THR A 184 -19.11 -5.61 -3.95
CA THR A 184 -17.70 -5.43 -3.58
C THR A 184 -16.90 -4.78 -4.71
N LEU A 185 -17.08 -5.24 -5.96
CA LEU A 185 -16.41 -4.69 -7.13
C LEU A 185 -16.87 -3.26 -7.43
N GLU A 186 -18.16 -2.94 -7.29
CA GLU A 186 -18.66 -1.57 -7.41
C GLU A 186 -18.05 -0.67 -6.33
N SER A 187 -17.92 -1.17 -5.09
CA SER A 187 -17.24 -0.43 -4.03
C SER A 187 -15.80 -0.13 -4.42
N PHE A 188 -15.06 -1.11 -4.92
CA PHE A 188 -13.68 -0.93 -5.41
C PHE A 188 -13.55 0.15 -6.48
N LYS A 189 -14.48 0.18 -7.45
CA LYS A 189 -14.51 1.22 -8.47
C LYS A 189 -14.70 2.61 -7.85
N ILE A 190 -15.72 2.77 -7.00
CA ILE A 190 -16.02 4.03 -6.30
C ILE A 190 -14.79 4.52 -5.55
N LEU A 191 -14.13 3.62 -4.81
CA LEU A 191 -12.96 3.93 -3.99
C LEU A 191 -11.72 4.30 -4.80
N GLY A 192 -11.52 3.62 -5.91
CA GLY A 192 -10.45 3.97 -6.84
C GLY A 192 -10.65 5.36 -7.44
N GLN A 193 -11.90 5.71 -7.77
CA GLN A 193 -12.25 6.96 -8.44
C GLN A 193 -12.55 8.13 -7.49
N GLU A 194 -12.66 7.91 -6.18
CA GLU A 194 -12.93 8.96 -5.20
C GLU A 194 -11.80 10.02 -5.18
N PRO A 195 -12.08 11.31 -5.44
CA PRO A 195 -11.08 12.37 -5.35
C PRO A 195 -10.48 12.44 -3.94
N ARG A 196 -9.15 12.59 -3.85
CA ARG A 196 -8.46 12.68 -2.56
C ARG A 196 -8.26 14.14 -2.13
N PRO A 197 -8.33 14.42 -0.82
CA PRO A 197 -7.77 15.65 -0.29
C PRO A 197 -6.27 15.65 -0.56
N ASP A 198 -5.75 16.79 -1.01
CA ASP A 198 -4.32 16.95 -1.25
C ASP A 198 -3.55 16.80 0.08
N THR A 199 -2.76 15.74 0.18
CA THR A 199 -1.96 15.47 1.39
C THR A 199 -0.70 16.35 1.45
N THR A 200 -0.41 17.13 0.40
CA THR A 200 0.78 17.97 0.32
C THR A 200 0.86 18.96 1.47
N GLN A 201 -0.24 19.65 1.81
CA GLN A 201 -0.26 20.58 2.93
C GLN A 201 -0.04 19.88 4.27
N ARG A 202 -0.74 18.76 4.51
CA ARG A 202 -0.56 17.94 5.73
C ARG A 202 0.88 17.45 5.86
N ASN A 203 1.49 17.07 4.75
CA ASN A 203 2.82 16.49 4.73
C ASN A 203 3.94 17.56 4.72
N ALA A 204 3.62 18.81 4.38
CA ALA A 204 4.59 19.91 4.36
C ALA A 204 5.29 20.11 5.72
N HIS A 205 4.57 19.91 6.83
CA HIS A 205 5.13 19.98 8.19
C HIS A 205 6.21 18.92 8.48
N PHE A 206 6.20 17.79 7.77
CA PHE A 206 7.25 16.77 7.90
C PHE A 206 8.45 17.04 6.98
N ARG A 207 8.27 17.91 5.97
CA ARG A 207 9.32 18.30 5.03
C ARG A 207 10.14 19.49 5.49
N THR A 208 9.63 20.31 6.40
CA THR A 208 10.43 21.40 6.98
C THR A 208 11.62 20.80 7.72
N PRO A 209 12.86 21.08 7.27
CA PRO A 209 14.05 20.54 7.91
C PRO A 209 14.02 20.97 9.37
N LYS A 210 13.87 20.02 10.28
CA LYS A 210 14.03 20.32 11.70
C LYS A 210 15.45 20.89 11.87
N PRO A 211 15.61 22.03 12.56
CA PRO A 211 16.94 22.53 12.88
C PRO A 211 17.74 21.39 13.51
N ARG A 212 19.05 21.33 13.24
CA ARG A 212 19.98 20.31 13.77
C ARG A 212 20.14 20.44 15.30
N SER A 213 19.05 20.44 16.06
CA SER A 213 19.12 20.31 17.52
C SER A 213 19.47 18.86 17.81
N GLU A 214 20.65 18.70 18.41
CA GLU A 214 21.17 17.58 19.18
C GLU A 214 20.56 16.21 18.90
N TYR A 215 21.42 15.31 18.42
CA TYR A 215 21.19 13.88 18.26
C TYR A 215 20.24 13.32 19.34
N PHE A 216 19.01 12.99 18.94
CA PHE A 216 18.19 12.07 19.72
C PHE A 216 18.90 10.72 19.68
N ASP A 217 19.55 10.38 20.79
CA ASP A 217 20.15 9.09 21.02
C ASP A 217 19.02 8.09 21.28
N ILE A 218 18.62 7.37 20.22
CA ILE A 218 17.52 6.38 20.26
C ILE A 218 17.89 5.19 21.16
N ASP A 219 19.18 5.05 21.50
CA ASP A 219 19.67 4.00 22.41
C ASP A 219 19.27 4.23 23.88
N ARG A 220 18.52 5.29 24.18
CA ARG A 220 18.04 5.66 25.52
C ARG A 220 16.52 5.75 25.68
N VAL A 221 15.76 5.11 24.78
CA VAL A 221 14.31 4.95 24.99
C VAL A 221 14.08 3.72 25.86
N ASP A 222 14.15 3.93 27.17
CA ASP A 222 13.72 2.94 28.16
C ASP A 222 12.24 2.58 27.90
N GLU A 223 11.90 1.29 27.99
CA GLU A 223 10.60 0.72 27.59
C GLU A 223 9.36 1.34 28.29
N GLU A 224 9.54 2.19 29.30
CA GLU A 224 8.46 2.82 30.07
C GLU A 224 8.04 4.23 29.57
N GLY A 225 8.75 4.83 28.61
CA GLY A 225 8.59 6.27 28.28
C GLY A 225 7.53 6.66 27.22
N ILE A 226 6.80 5.73 26.58
CA ILE A 226 5.99 6.03 25.37
C ILE A 226 4.50 6.35 25.67
N PHE A 227 4.11 6.57 26.94
CA PHE A 227 2.71 6.89 27.27
C PHE A 227 2.37 8.39 27.35
N ALA A 228 3.36 9.29 27.22
CA ALA A 228 3.10 10.73 27.28
C ALA A 228 3.22 11.36 25.89
N ILE A 229 2.09 11.89 25.41
CA ILE A 229 1.83 12.83 24.30
C ILE A 229 0.84 12.20 23.32
N LEU A 230 -0.46 12.33 23.61
CA LEU A 230 -1.52 12.58 22.63
C LEU A 230 -2.72 13.23 23.34
N ASN A 231 -2.90 14.54 23.14
CA ASN A 231 -4.24 15.14 23.00
C ASN A 231 -4.61 15.08 21.51
#